data_AF-X0UIS4-F1
#
_entry.id   AF-X0UIS4-F1
#
_cell.length_a   1.000
_cell.length_b   1.000
_cell.length_c   1.000
_cell.angle_alpha   90.00
_cell.angle_beta   90.00
_cell.angle_gamma   90.00
#
_symmetry.space_group_name_H-M   'P 1'
#
loop_
_entity.id
_entity.type
_entity.pdbx_description
1 polymer ?
#
loop_
_entity_poly.entity_id
_entity_poly.type
_entity_poly.pdbx_seq_one_letter_code
_entity_poly.pdbx_strand_id
1 'polypeptide(L)'
;ILKAIPINLLFILLLLGIAANASETASEKAAGASIVNVYNTSENSVERRTALRSLNDVVSRGEKTPQWVRGLLESALDDKSPVVVDVAVYQIGNFGLAGFSSKLITLYSDVKKKYSSAYARRVRYSIVSALGKTGGKSASLFLSNLLAEDNGTAMGQFLLLAIKDLNDPTLLKGVKQYQTKMEGLVKFAKAKNYDPLIYSRKLMYVNLALDVEKSLVLRGGK
;
A
#
# COMPACT_ATOMS: atom_id res chain seq x y z
N ILE A 1 -43.35 -32.03 -6.62
CA ILE A 1 -44.17 -31.09 -5.82
C ILE A 1 -43.34 -29.82 -5.61
N LEU A 2 -43.42 -28.86 -6.55
CA LEU A 2 -42.94 -27.50 -6.34
C LEU A 2 -44.19 -26.64 -6.19
N LYS A 3 -44.52 -26.23 -4.96
CA LYS A 3 -45.59 -25.26 -4.72
C LYS A 3 -45.12 -23.90 -5.21
N ALA A 4 -45.87 -23.30 -6.12
CA ALA A 4 -45.62 -21.95 -6.61
C ALA A 4 -45.57 -20.96 -5.44
N ILE A 5 -44.50 -20.17 -5.36
CA ILE A 5 -44.43 -19.05 -4.41
C ILE A 5 -45.48 -18.03 -4.86
N PRO A 6 -46.44 -17.64 -4.00
CA PRO A 6 -47.45 -16.67 -4.38
C PRO A 6 -46.80 -15.33 -4.69
N ILE A 7 -47.22 -14.69 -5.79
CA ILE A 7 -46.65 -13.47 -6.36
C ILE A 7 -46.51 -12.34 -5.31
N ASN A 8 -47.43 -12.26 -4.35
CA ASN A 8 -47.37 -11.30 -3.23
C ASN A 8 -46.16 -11.50 -2.30
N LEU A 9 -45.70 -12.74 -2.08
CA LEU A 9 -44.55 -13.02 -1.23
C LEU A 9 -43.23 -12.65 -1.94
N LEU A 10 -43.18 -12.81 -3.26
CA LEU A 10 -42.03 -12.39 -4.07
C LEU A 10 -41.86 -10.87 -4.08
N PHE A 11 -42.98 -10.13 -4.14
CA PHE A 11 -43.00 -8.66 -4.10
C PHE A 11 -42.56 -8.10 -2.74
N ILE A 12 -42.98 -8.72 -1.63
CA ILE A 12 -42.58 -8.33 -0.28
C ILE A 12 -41.09 -8.60 -0.05
N LEU A 13 -40.56 -9.74 -0.51
CA LEU A 13 -39.13 -10.05 -0.43
C LEU A 13 -38.28 -9.10 -1.28
N LEU A 14 -38.76 -8.70 -2.46
CA LEU A 14 -38.10 -7.71 -3.31
C LEU A 14 -38.08 -6.32 -2.64
N LEU A 15 -39.20 -5.88 -2.08
CA LEU A 15 -39.30 -4.59 -1.37
C LEU A 15 -38.46 -4.55 -0.08
N LEU A 16 -38.43 -5.65 0.68
CA LEU A 16 -37.55 -5.78 1.86
C LEU A 16 -36.08 -5.77 1.47
N GLY A 17 -35.72 -6.43 0.37
CA GLY A 17 -34.36 -6.40 -0.18
C GLY A 17 -33.95 -5.01 -0.66
N ILE A 18 -34.84 -4.26 -1.31
CA ILE A 18 -34.59 -2.89 -1.75
C ILE A 18 -34.47 -1.94 -0.54
N ALA A 19 -35.33 -2.07 0.47
CA ALA A 19 -35.30 -1.24 1.67
C ALA A 19 -34.04 -1.49 2.53
N ALA A 20 -33.59 -2.74 2.65
CA ALA A 20 -32.34 -3.07 3.34
C ALA A 20 -31.12 -2.44 2.66
N ASN A 21 -31.03 -2.56 1.32
CA ASN A 21 -29.95 -1.93 0.54
C ASN A 21 -29.98 -0.39 0.60
N ALA A 22 -31.17 0.22 0.63
CA ALA A 22 -31.31 1.67 0.77
C ALA A 22 -30.89 2.18 2.16
N SER A 23 -31.15 1.40 3.22
CA SER A 23 -30.74 1.72 4.59
C SER A 23 -29.23 1.61 4.80
N GLU A 24 -28.60 0.59 4.22
CA GLU A 24 -27.15 0.35 4.32
C GLU A 24 -26.37 1.46 3.59
N THR A 25 -26.82 1.84 2.39
CA THR A 25 -26.23 2.95 1.62
C THR A 25 -26.42 4.33 2.27
N ALA A 26 -27.52 4.57 2.98
CA ALA A 26 -27.74 5.81 3.73
C ALA A 26 -26.82 5.92 4.96
N SER A 27 -26.60 4.81 5.67
CA SER A 27 -25.71 4.74 6.83
C SER A 27 -24.25 4.97 6.45
N GLU A 28 -23.76 4.30 5.39
CA GLU A 28 -22.42 4.51 4.84
C GLU A 28 -22.20 5.96 4.40
N LYS A 29 -23.20 6.59 3.77
CA LYS A 29 -23.13 7.98 3.33
C LYS A 29 -23.04 8.96 4.50
N ALA A 30 -23.82 8.74 5.56
CA ALA A 30 -23.78 9.55 6.78
C ALA A 30 -22.45 9.41 7.52
N ALA A 31 -21.94 8.18 7.66
CA ALA A 31 -20.65 7.92 8.27
C ALA A 31 -19.50 8.54 7.45
N GLY A 32 -19.54 8.42 6.12
CA GLY A 32 -18.59 9.07 5.22
C GLY A 32 -18.59 10.59 5.35
N ALA A 33 -19.76 11.23 5.43
CA ALA A 33 -19.87 12.67 5.64
C ALA A 33 -19.24 13.11 6.98
N SER A 34 -19.46 12.34 8.05
CA SER A 34 -18.86 12.60 9.36
C SER A 34 -17.33 12.50 9.31
N ILE A 35 -16.78 11.45 8.68
CA ILE A 35 -15.34 11.26 8.51
C ILE A 35 -14.71 12.44 7.75
N VAL A 36 -15.31 12.83 6.62
CA VAL A 36 -14.83 13.95 5.80
C VAL A 36 -14.88 15.26 6.60
N ASN A 37 -15.96 15.49 7.36
CA ASN A 37 -16.10 16.68 8.18
C ASN A 37 -15.00 16.75 9.25
N VAL A 38 -14.81 15.70 10.04
CA VAL A 38 -13.77 15.64 11.08
C VAL A 38 -12.39 15.88 10.48
N TYR A 39 -12.10 15.26 9.33
CA TYR A 39 -10.81 15.47 8.67
C TYR A 39 -10.61 16.94 8.22
N ASN A 40 -11.63 17.56 7.64
CA ASN A 40 -11.51 18.91 7.07
C ASN A 40 -11.51 20.02 8.13
N THR A 41 -12.23 19.85 9.24
CA THR A 41 -12.43 20.93 10.22
C THR A 41 -11.48 20.85 11.41
N SER A 42 -10.90 19.67 11.70
CA SER A 42 -10.04 19.50 12.86
C SER A 42 -8.62 20.02 12.62
N GLU A 43 -8.16 20.94 13.48
CA GLU A 43 -6.76 21.33 13.55
C GLU A 43 -5.86 20.24 14.17
N ASN A 44 -6.46 19.33 14.94
CA ASN A 44 -5.78 18.26 15.66
C ASN A 44 -5.42 17.10 14.73
N SER A 45 -4.13 16.88 14.53
CA SER A 45 -3.65 15.79 13.66
C SER A 45 -4.04 14.37 14.15
N VAL A 46 -4.32 14.20 15.45
CA VAL A 46 -4.78 12.93 16.01
C VAL A 46 -6.20 12.63 15.52
N GLU A 47 -7.09 13.61 15.54
CA GLU A 47 -8.47 13.47 15.07
C GLU A 47 -8.53 13.22 13.57
N ARG A 48 -7.77 14.00 12.77
CA ARG A 48 -7.67 13.76 11.32
C ARG A 48 -7.16 12.35 11.00
N ARG A 49 -6.16 11.88 11.74
CA ARG A 49 -5.64 10.51 11.60
C ARG A 49 -6.69 9.46 11.98
N THR A 50 -7.45 9.68 13.04
CA THR A 50 -8.53 8.77 13.46
C THR A 50 -9.61 8.71 12.40
N ALA A 51 -10.02 9.84 11.83
CA ALA A 51 -10.98 9.89 10.74
C ALA A 51 -10.53 9.04 9.54
N LEU A 52 -9.26 9.16 9.12
CA LEU A 52 -8.71 8.33 8.04
C LEU A 52 -8.66 6.84 8.40
N ARG A 53 -8.48 6.47 9.67
CA ARG A 53 -8.48 5.06 10.09
C ARG A 53 -9.88 4.43 10.01
N SER A 54 -10.90 5.21 10.37
CA SER A 54 -12.30 4.79 10.34
C SER A 54 -12.81 4.46 8.93
N LEU A 55 -12.08 4.83 7.87
CA LEU A 55 -12.39 4.39 6.51
C LEU A 55 -12.52 2.87 6.38
N ASN A 56 -11.77 2.10 7.17
CA ASN A 56 -11.85 0.63 7.15
C ASN A 56 -13.15 0.08 7.74
N ASP A 57 -13.86 0.88 8.52
CA ASP A 57 -15.10 0.47 9.18
C ASP A 57 -16.32 0.75 8.29
N VAL A 58 -16.17 1.63 7.28
CA VAL A 58 -17.26 2.13 6.45
C VAL A 58 -17.12 1.81 4.97
N VAL A 59 -15.97 1.30 4.52
CA VAL A 59 -15.70 1.07 3.09
C VAL A 59 -15.17 -0.35 2.87
N SER A 60 -15.88 -1.09 2.02
CA SER A 60 -15.42 -2.38 1.51
C SER A 60 -14.19 -2.23 0.59
N ARG A 61 -13.25 -3.18 0.69
CA ARG A 61 -11.99 -3.15 -0.08
C ARG A 61 -12.22 -3.45 -1.57
N GLY A 62 -11.47 -2.79 -2.45
CA GLY A 62 -11.41 -3.11 -3.89
C GLY A 62 -11.82 -1.96 -4.84
N GLU A 63 -12.05 -2.29 -6.13
CA GLU A 63 -12.29 -1.34 -7.22
C GLU A 63 -13.53 -0.44 -7.04
N LYS A 64 -14.43 -0.80 -6.12
CA LYS A 64 -15.63 -0.02 -5.77
C LYS A 64 -15.40 0.98 -4.64
N THR A 65 -14.15 1.35 -4.35
CA THR A 65 -13.86 2.39 -3.34
C THR A 65 -14.55 3.72 -3.74
N PRO A 66 -15.41 4.30 -2.90
CA PRO A 66 -16.18 5.50 -3.24
C PRO A 66 -15.31 6.70 -3.61
N GLN A 67 -15.80 7.55 -4.52
CA GLN A 67 -15.05 8.72 -4.98
C GLN A 67 -14.71 9.70 -3.86
N TRP A 68 -15.57 9.84 -2.84
CA TRP A 68 -15.30 10.70 -1.70
C TRP A 68 -14.11 10.20 -0.87
N VAL A 69 -13.88 8.89 -0.78
CA VAL A 69 -12.71 8.30 -0.13
C VAL A 69 -11.45 8.64 -0.91
N ARG A 70 -11.50 8.53 -2.24
CA ARG A 70 -10.38 8.90 -3.12
C ARG A 70 -10.04 10.38 -2.95
N GLY A 71 -11.03 11.27 -3.00
CA GLY A 71 -10.82 12.71 -2.80
C GLY A 71 -10.25 13.04 -1.42
N LEU A 72 -10.75 12.38 -0.37
CA LEU A 72 -10.24 12.54 1.00
C LEU A 72 -8.77 12.09 1.12
N LEU A 73 -8.44 10.91 0.60
CA LEU A 73 -7.07 10.38 0.63
C LEU A 73 -6.12 11.23 -0.22
N GLU A 74 -6.59 11.76 -1.34
CA GLU A 74 -5.84 12.72 -2.16
C GLU A 74 -5.50 13.99 -1.39
N SER A 75 -6.48 14.60 -0.73
CA SER A 75 -6.25 15.75 0.17
C SER A 75 -5.29 15.40 1.31
N ALA A 76 -5.40 14.18 1.86
CA ALA A 76 -4.57 13.73 2.96
C ALA A 76 -3.11 13.45 2.64
N LEU A 77 -2.73 13.28 1.37
CA LEU A 77 -1.32 13.24 0.98
C LEU A 77 -0.63 14.60 1.15
N ASP A 78 -1.39 15.68 1.12
CA ASP A 78 -0.89 17.05 1.26
C ASP A 78 -0.87 17.55 2.70
N ASP A 79 -1.34 16.77 3.68
CA ASP A 79 -1.41 17.19 5.09
C ASP A 79 -0.05 17.66 5.66
N LYS A 80 -0.11 18.67 6.53
CA LYS A 80 1.06 19.24 7.24
C LYS A 80 1.69 18.24 8.22
N SER A 81 0.92 17.30 8.74
CA SER A 81 1.38 16.27 9.67
C SER A 81 1.87 15.03 8.93
N PRO A 82 3.14 14.62 9.09
CA PRO A 82 3.65 13.41 8.46
C PRO A 82 2.96 12.14 8.96
N VAL A 83 2.33 12.18 10.14
CA VAL A 83 1.59 11.04 10.69
C VAL A 83 0.24 10.86 9.98
N VAL A 84 -0.40 11.97 9.58
CA VAL A 84 -1.64 11.92 8.80
C VAL A 84 -1.35 11.41 7.39
N VAL A 85 -0.30 11.95 6.74
CA VAL A 85 0.16 11.48 5.42
C VAL A 85 0.49 9.98 5.44
N ASP A 86 1.21 9.52 6.46
CA ASP A 86 1.53 8.10 6.62
C ASP A 86 0.29 7.20 6.70
N VAL A 87 -0.76 7.64 7.40
CA VAL A 87 -2.04 6.90 7.44
C VAL A 87 -2.76 6.96 6.11
N ALA A 88 -2.75 8.10 5.41
CA ALA A 88 -3.31 8.20 4.06
C ALA A 88 -2.63 7.23 3.09
N VAL A 89 -1.29 7.18 3.09
CA VAL A 89 -0.50 6.25 2.29
C VAL A 89 -0.84 4.80 2.63
N TYR A 90 -0.95 4.47 3.93
CA TYR A 90 -1.37 3.14 4.37
C TYR A 90 -2.75 2.76 3.81
N GLN A 91 -3.73 3.67 3.90
CA GLN A 91 -5.09 3.40 3.41
C GLN A 91 -5.13 3.24 1.89
N ILE A 92 -4.39 4.07 1.14
CA ILE A 92 -4.25 3.92 -0.32
C ILE A 92 -3.75 2.53 -0.69
N GLY A 93 -2.72 2.02 0.00
CA GLY A 93 -2.23 0.66 -0.19
C GLY A 93 -3.24 -0.40 0.24
N ASN A 94 -3.93 -0.20 1.38
CA ASN A 94 -4.91 -1.14 1.91
C ASN A 94 -6.14 -1.31 0.99
N PHE A 95 -6.56 -0.24 0.33
CA PHE A 95 -7.65 -0.26 -0.66
C PHE A 95 -7.17 -0.66 -2.06
N GLY A 96 -5.87 -0.82 -2.30
CA GLY A 96 -5.32 -1.22 -3.60
C GLY A 96 -5.57 -0.16 -4.70
N LEU A 97 -5.51 1.12 -4.37
CA LEU A 97 -5.91 2.19 -5.29
C LEU A 97 -4.83 2.47 -6.37
N ALA A 98 -4.81 1.68 -7.43
CA ALA A 98 -3.85 1.80 -8.55
C ALA A 98 -3.70 3.22 -9.14
N GLY A 99 -4.78 4.01 -9.12
CA GLY A 99 -4.77 5.41 -9.58
C GLY A 99 -3.86 6.36 -8.79
N PHE A 100 -3.34 5.93 -7.63
CA PHE A 100 -2.47 6.76 -6.78
C PHE A 100 -0.97 6.55 -7.01
N SER A 101 -0.55 5.56 -7.80
CA SER A 101 0.88 5.21 -7.93
C SER A 101 1.74 6.41 -8.33
N SER A 102 1.30 7.25 -9.28
CA SER A 102 2.04 8.47 -9.67
C SER A 102 2.14 9.50 -8.54
N LYS A 103 1.05 9.74 -7.80
CA LYS A 103 1.04 10.68 -6.65
C LYS A 103 1.96 10.20 -5.53
N LEU A 104 1.95 8.89 -5.24
CA LEU A 104 2.82 8.28 -4.25
C LEU A 104 4.31 8.43 -4.64
N ILE A 105 4.65 8.26 -5.93
CA ILE A 105 6.01 8.43 -6.45
C ILE A 105 6.47 9.90 -6.30
N THR A 106 5.62 10.87 -6.65
CA THR A 106 5.91 12.29 -6.44
C THR A 106 6.15 12.58 -4.95
N LEU A 107 5.22 12.14 -4.09
CA LEU A 107 5.34 12.31 -2.65
C LEU A 107 6.64 11.70 -2.09
N TYR A 108 7.05 10.52 -2.56
CA TYR A 108 8.29 9.87 -2.14
C TYR A 108 9.54 10.74 -2.39
N SER A 109 9.51 11.54 -3.45
CA SER A 109 10.59 12.46 -3.82
C SER A 109 10.58 13.73 -2.95
N ASP A 110 9.39 14.21 -2.61
CA ASP A 110 9.20 15.49 -1.92
C ASP A 110 9.26 15.40 -0.38
N VAL A 111 8.97 14.23 0.21
CA VAL A 111 8.92 14.05 1.67
C VAL A 111 10.20 14.46 2.41
N LYS A 112 11.38 14.37 1.78
CA LYS A 112 12.64 14.83 2.39
C LYS A 112 12.72 16.35 2.53
N LYS A 113 12.03 17.09 1.66
CA LYS A 113 11.92 18.56 1.73
C LYS A 113 10.83 18.97 2.72
N LYS A 114 9.77 18.16 2.83
CA LYS A 114 8.58 18.45 3.64
C LYS A 114 8.75 18.14 5.13
N TYR A 115 9.54 17.13 5.48
CA TYR A 115 9.61 16.62 6.85
C TYR A 115 11.05 16.38 7.32
N SER A 116 11.24 16.38 8.64
CA SER A 116 12.50 15.96 9.26
C SER A 116 12.93 14.56 8.80
N SER A 117 14.24 14.29 8.86
CA SER A 117 14.85 13.07 8.32
C SER A 117 14.22 11.77 8.84
N ALA A 118 13.81 11.71 10.11
CA ALA A 118 13.16 10.54 10.70
C ALA A 118 11.76 10.30 10.13
N TYR A 119 10.93 11.36 10.05
CA TYR A 119 9.57 11.26 9.50
C TYR A 119 9.60 11.03 7.99
N ALA A 120 10.47 11.72 7.25
CA ALA A 120 10.64 11.51 5.83
C ALA A 120 11.01 10.05 5.54
N ARG A 121 11.91 9.45 6.33
CA ARG A 121 12.27 8.02 6.19
C ARG A 121 11.07 7.10 6.41
N ARG A 122 10.31 7.33 7.49
CA ARG A 122 9.10 6.55 7.82
C ARG A 122 8.08 6.60 6.68
N VAL A 123 7.73 7.79 6.21
CA VAL A 123 6.74 7.96 5.13
C VAL A 123 7.23 7.30 3.83
N ARG A 124 8.53 7.37 3.51
CA ARG A 124 9.10 6.66 2.34
C ARG A 124 8.93 5.14 2.42
N TYR A 125 9.10 4.54 3.59
CA TYR A 125 8.86 3.10 3.77
C TYR A 125 7.39 2.75 3.55
N SER A 126 6.47 3.55 4.10
CA SER A 126 5.03 3.36 3.90
C SER A 126 4.64 3.50 2.43
N ILE A 127 5.22 4.46 1.71
CA ILE A 127 4.98 4.64 0.27
C ILE A 127 5.42 3.41 -0.52
N VAL A 128 6.62 2.90 -0.26
CA VAL A 128 7.13 1.69 -0.93
C VAL A 128 6.19 0.51 -0.68
N SER A 129 5.75 0.31 0.56
CA SER A 129 4.77 -0.74 0.88
C SER A 129 3.43 -0.52 0.17
N ALA A 130 2.92 0.72 0.12
CA ALA A 130 1.68 1.03 -0.56
C ALA A 130 1.77 0.78 -2.07
N LEU A 131 2.88 1.16 -2.72
CA LEU A 131 3.13 0.89 -4.14
C LEU A 131 3.11 -0.60 -4.47
N GLY A 132 3.61 -1.44 -3.55
CA GLY A 132 3.51 -2.90 -3.67
C GLY A 132 2.06 -3.39 -3.74
N LYS A 133 1.12 -2.71 -3.08
CA LYS A 133 -0.29 -3.10 -3.01
C LYS A 133 -1.17 -2.41 -4.04
N THR A 134 -0.84 -1.20 -4.47
CA THR A 134 -1.63 -0.47 -5.48
C THR A 134 -1.39 -0.98 -6.88
N GLY A 135 -0.20 -1.52 -7.16
CA GLY A 135 0.10 -2.12 -8.44
C GLY A 135 0.30 -1.14 -9.60
N GLY A 136 0.37 -1.73 -10.78
CA GLY A 136 0.49 -1.04 -12.06
C GLY A 136 1.93 -0.80 -12.51
N LYS A 137 2.08 -0.57 -13.83
CA LYS A 137 3.38 -0.44 -14.51
C LYS A 137 4.29 0.62 -13.88
N SER A 138 3.73 1.75 -13.46
CA SER A 138 4.50 2.83 -12.82
C SER A 138 5.09 2.40 -11.47
N ALA A 139 4.34 1.63 -10.67
CA ALA A 139 4.84 1.09 -9.41
C ALA A 139 5.94 0.06 -9.65
N SER A 140 5.75 -0.87 -10.60
CA SER A 140 6.76 -1.86 -10.98
C SER A 140 8.08 -1.19 -11.39
N LEU A 141 8.02 -0.24 -12.32
CA LEU A 141 9.20 0.48 -12.80
C LEU A 141 9.91 1.23 -11.67
N PHE A 142 9.14 1.93 -10.84
CA PHE A 142 9.69 2.70 -9.74
C PHE A 142 10.37 1.81 -8.68
N LEU A 143 9.72 0.72 -8.26
CA LEU A 143 10.28 -0.22 -7.29
C LEU A 143 11.53 -0.91 -7.84
N SER A 144 11.55 -1.27 -9.13
CA SER A 144 12.73 -1.84 -9.79
C SER A 144 13.92 -0.88 -9.77
N ASN A 145 13.72 0.38 -10.15
CA ASN A 145 14.78 1.38 -10.17
C ASN A 145 15.34 1.63 -8.76
N LEU A 146 14.43 1.76 -7.78
CA LEU A 146 14.83 1.99 -6.40
C LEU A 146 15.55 0.79 -5.77
N LEU A 147 15.20 -0.44 -6.16
CA LEU A 147 15.93 -1.65 -5.77
C LEU A 147 17.33 -1.69 -6.38
N ALA A 148 17.48 -1.33 -7.66
CA ALA A 148 18.78 -1.28 -8.32
C ALA A 148 19.76 -0.30 -7.63
N GLU A 149 19.24 0.83 -7.15
CA GLU A 149 20.00 1.85 -6.43
C GLU A 149 20.36 1.45 -4.98
N ASP A 150 19.56 0.58 -4.33
CA ASP A 150 19.79 0.21 -2.94
C ASP A 150 21.09 -0.60 -2.74
N ASN A 151 21.90 -0.20 -1.76
CA ASN A 151 23.19 -0.82 -1.43
C ASN A 151 23.15 -1.60 -0.11
N GLY A 152 22.03 -2.30 0.15
CA GLY A 152 21.83 -3.05 1.37
C GLY A 152 21.48 -2.15 2.56
N THR A 153 20.72 -1.07 2.31
CA THR A 153 20.19 -0.19 3.36
C THR A 153 18.93 -0.80 3.96
N ALA A 154 18.37 -0.21 5.03
CA ALA A 154 17.07 -0.66 5.56
C ALA A 154 15.94 -0.62 4.51
N MET A 155 16.06 0.19 3.46
CA MET A 155 15.06 0.26 2.37
C MET A 155 14.97 -1.04 1.57
N GLY A 156 16.08 -1.78 1.41
CA GLY A 156 16.12 -3.04 0.65
C GLY A 156 15.06 -4.06 1.09
N GLN A 157 14.82 -4.18 2.40
CA GLN A 157 13.76 -5.04 2.92
C GLN A 157 12.36 -4.61 2.43
N PHE A 158 12.04 -3.32 2.56
CA PHE A 158 10.74 -2.80 2.16
C PHE A 158 10.52 -2.93 0.66
N LEU A 159 11.57 -2.75 -0.15
CA LEU A 159 11.50 -2.93 -1.60
C LEU A 159 11.22 -4.37 -1.99
N LEU A 160 11.95 -5.33 -1.42
CA LEU A 160 11.74 -6.74 -1.70
C LEU A 160 10.33 -7.19 -1.28
N LEU A 161 9.84 -6.76 -0.11
CA LEU A 161 8.49 -7.06 0.34
C LEU A 161 7.43 -6.39 -0.56
N ALA A 162 7.62 -5.14 -0.96
CA ALA A 162 6.70 -4.47 -1.88
C ALA A 162 6.66 -5.16 -3.25
N ILE A 163 7.81 -5.63 -3.77
CA ILE A 163 7.88 -6.39 -5.01
C ILE A 163 7.19 -7.75 -4.87
N LYS A 164 7.30 -8.39 -3.70
CA LYS A 164 6.57 -9.62 -3.38
C LYS A 164 5.05 -9.40 -3.37
N ASP A 165 4.59 -8.34 -2.73
CA ASP A 165 3.18 -7.97 -2.66
C ASP A 165 2.63 -7.61 -4.05
N LEU A 166 3.42 -6.87 -4.83
CA LEU A 166 3.11 -6.49 -6.21
C LEU A 166 3.00 -7.70 -7.13
N ASN A 167 3.87 -8.69 -6.88
CA ASN A 167 3.82 -10.00 -7.50
C ASN A 167 3.83 -9.92 -9.06
N ASP A 168 4.63 -8.99 -9.59
CA ASP A 168 4.80 -8.75 -11.03
C ASP A 168 6.02 -9.54 -11.57
N PRO A 169 5.83 -10.58 -12.40
CA PRO A 169 6.93 -11.41 -12.91
C PRO A 169 7.98 -10.64 -13.72
N THR A 170 7.65 -9.47 -14.27
CA THR A 170 8.62 -8.64 -15.02
C THR A 170 9.76 -8.14 -14.14
N LEU A 171 9.58 -8.14 -12.81
CA LEU A 171 10.58 -7.72 -11.82
C LEU A 171 11.61 -8.80 -11.50
N LEU A 172 11.41 -10.04 -11.97
CA LEU A 172 12.28 -11.19 -11.69
C LEU A 172 13.76 -10.89 -11.99
N LYS A 173 14.04 -10.26 -13.14
CA LYS A 173 15.41 -9.90 -13.53
C LYS A 173 16.04 -8.92 -12.53
N GLY A 174 15.28 -7.90 -12.11
CA GLY A 174 15.76 -6.91 -11.14
C GLY A 174 16.04 -7.53 -9.77
N VAL A 175 15.19 -8.43 -9.30
CA VAL A 175 15.39 -9.16 -8.03
C VAL A 175 16.66 -10.01 -8.08
N LYS A 176 16.90 -10.74 -9.18
CA LYS A 176 18.14 -11.53 -9.38
C LYS A 176 19.39 -10.65 -9.36
N GLN A 177 19.34 -9.51 -10.03
CA GLN A 177 20.47 -8.56 -10.04
C GLN A 177 20.75 -8.01 -8.65
N TYR A 178 19.70 -7.69 -7.88
CA TYR A 178 19.84 -7.24 -6.50
C TYR A 178 20.42 -8.32 -5.60
N GLN A 179 19.98 -9.57 -5.73
CA GLN A 179 20.55 -10.71 -5.01
C GLN A 179 22.05 -10.84 -5.27
N THR A 180 22.48 -10.89 -6.53
CA THR A 180 23.90 -10.98 -6.91
C THR A 180 24.71 -9.81 -6.34
N LYS A 181 24.15 -8.59 -6.37
CA LYS A 181 24.76 -7.41 -5.76
C LYS A 181 24.97 -7.60 -4.26
N MET A 182 23.95 -8.07 -3.53
CA MET A 182 24.05 -8.32 -2.08
C MET A 182 25.03 -9.43 -1.75
N GLU A 183 25.07 -10.51 -2.53
CA GLU A 183 26.07 -11.58 -2.40
C GLU A 183 27.49 -11.06 -2.59
N GLY A 184 27.72 -10.19 -3.58
CA GLY A 184 28.99 -9.51 -3.79
C GLY A 184 29.42 -8.67 -2.59
N LEU A 185 28.50 -7.90 -1.99
CA LEU A 185 28.77 -7.12 -0.79
C LEU A 185 29.10 -8.01 0.42
N VAL A 186 28.42 -9.15 0.58
CA VAL A 186 28.73 -10.13 1.63
C VAL A 186 30.12 -10.72 1.42
N LYS A 187 30.45 -11.16 0.19
CA LYS A 187 31.78 -11.71 -0.14
C LYS A 187 32.89 -10.70 0.11
N PHE A 188 32.69 -9.44 -0.30
CA PHE A 188 33.63 -8.36 -0.05
C PHE A 188 33.87 -8.13 1.45
N ALA A 189 32.79 -8.03 2.24
CA ALA A 189 32.91 -7.81 3.68
C ALA A 189 33.64 -8.96 4.40
N LYS A 190 33.35 -10.22 4.01
CA LYS A 190 34.08 -11.39 4.51
C LYS A 190 35.57 -11.34 4.16
N ALA A 191 35.92 -11.01 2.92
CA ALA A 191 37.31 -10.91 2.48
C ALA A 191 38.09 -9.80 3.20
N LYS A 192 37.40 -8.77 3.70
CA LYS A 192 37.98 -7.69 4.51
C LYS A 192 38.00 -7.99 6.01
N ASN A 193 37.61 -9.19 6.44
CA ASN A 193 37.46 -9.57 7.85
C ASN A 193 36.62 -8.57 8.65
N TYR A 194 35.60 -7.98 8.01
CA TYR A 194 34.64 -7.15 8.72
C TYR A 194 33.79 -7.99 9.67
N ASP A 195 33.39 -7.36 10.78
CA ASP A 195 32.48 -7.96 11.76
C ASP A 195 31.24 -8.55 11.04
N PRO A 196 30.85 -9.81 11.33
CA PRO A 196 29.65 -10.43 10.79
C PRO A 196 28.37 -9.60 10.88
N LEU A 197 28.23 -8.77 11.92
CA LEU A 197 27.11 -7.84 12.09
C LEU A 197 27.02 -6.84 10.94
N ILE A 198 28.14 -6.44 10.33
CA ILE A 198 28.21 -5.46 9.23
C ILE A 198 27.55 -6.00 7.95
N TYR A 199 27.69 -7.31 7.69
CA TYR A 199 27.13 -7.96 6.49
C TYR A 199 25.90 -8.84 6.76
N SER A 200 25.52 -9.08 8.02
CA SER A 200 24.33 -9.84 8.42
C SER A 200 23.05 -9.38 7.70
N ARG A 201 22.84 -8.06 7.61
CA ARG A 201 21.70 -7.47 6.89
C ARG A 201 21.72 -7.78 5.39
N LYS A 202 22.90 -7.74 4.76
CA LYS A 202 23.02 -8.04 3.33
C LYS A 202 22.73 -9.51 3.08
N LEU A 203 23.19 -10.40 3.98
CA LEU A 203 22.85 -11.82 3.94
C LEU A 203 21.33 -12.06 4.10
N MET A 204 20.68 -11.35 5.02
CA MET A 204 19.22 -11.40 5.14
C MET A 204 18.52 -11.01 3.83
N TYR A 205 19.05 -10.01 3.12
CA TYR A 205 18.49 -9.57 1.84
C TYR A 205 18.75 -10.53 0.69
N VAL A 206 19.86 -11.27 0.68
CA VAL A 206 20.06 -12.39 -0.24
C VAL A 206 18.94 -13.42 -0.06
N ASN A 207 18.68 -13.82 1.18
CA ASN A 207 17.65 -14.81 1.48
C ASN A 207 16.23 -14.31 1.14
N LEU A 208 15.94 -13.03 1.43
CA LEU A 208 14.66 -12.44 1.07
C LEU A 208 14.50 -12.33 -0.46
N ALA A 209 15.54 -11.93 -1.19
CA ALA A 209 15.50 -11.87 -2.65
C ALA A 209 15.25 -13.25 -3.28
N LEU A 210 15.86 -14.31 -2.74
CA LEU A 210 15.59 -15.70 -3.15
C LEU A 210 14.13 -16.12 -2.92
N ASP A 211 13.53 -15.74 -1.79
CA ASP A 211 12.12 -16.00 -1.51
C ASP A 211 11.19 -15.25 -2.50
N VAL A 212 11.50 -13.98 -2.76
CA VAL A 212 10.78 -13.17 -3.76
C VAL A 212 10.94 -13.78 -5.16
N GLU A 213 12.14 -14.19 -5.56
CA GLU A 213 12.39 -14.86 -6.84
C GLU A 213 11.46 -16.07 -7.01
N LYS A 214 11.43 -16.98 -6.02
CA LYS A 214 10.56 -18.17 -6.05
C LYS A 214 9.09 -17.79 -6.23
N SER A 215 8.63 -16.75 -5.52
CA SER A 215 7.24 -16.29 -5.64
C SER A 215 6.90 -15.78 -7.04
N LEU A 216 7.83 -15.08 -7.70
CA LEU A 216 7.64 -14.54 -9.05
C LEU A 216 7.70 -15.65 -10.12
N VAL A 217 8.60 -16.62 -9.98
CA VAL A 217 8.75 -17.75 -10.92
C VAL A 217 7.50 -18.63 -10.94
N LEU A 218 6.94 -18.97 -9.77
CA LEU A 218 5.75 -19.82 -9.66
C LEU A 218 4.51 -19.27 -10.39
N ARG A 219 4.51 -17.98 -10.72
CA ARG A 219 3.36 -17.32 -11.37
C ARG A 219 3.61 -16.88 -12.80
N GLY A 220 4.86 -16.66 -13.20
CA GLY A 220 5.21 -16.42 -14.61
C GLY A 220 5.12 -17.67 -15.50
N GLY A 221 4.92 -18.86 -14.91
CA GLY A 221 4.68 -20.13 -15.62
C GLY A 221 3.20 -20.52 -15.77
N LYS A 222 2.26 -19.62 -15.46
CA LYS A 222 0.82 -19.74 -15.75
C LYS A 222 0.44 -18.74 -16.84
#